data_AF-A0A7S2FBB6-F1
#
_entry.id   AF-A0A7S2FBB6-F1
#
_cell.length_a   1.000
_cell.length_b   1.000
_cell.length_c   1.000
_cell.angle_alpha   90.00
_cell.angle_beta   90.00
_cell.angle_gamma   90.00
#
_symmetry.space_group_name_H-M   'P 1'
#
loop_
_entity.id
_entity.type
_entity.pdbx_description
1 polymer ?
#
loop_
_entity_poly.entity_id
_entity_poly.type
_entity_poly.pdbx_seq_one_letter_code
_entity_poly.pdbx_strand_id
1 'polypeptide(L)'
;QDTQGAAKGNSKWKGTAMASWGRERSRSPHRGDQRGAGAPPLAFFLAEHGLIDERSLECLKRAPPGQAEEVLLSLGPDVRNPSAFITRRLSPRPDAAAEAPFNQSPQQQHQSYQAHQQHQQHQQHAFQSGGPGARMQA
;
A
#
# COMPACT_ATOMS: atom_id res chain seq x y z
N GLN A 1 48.78 -39.19 29.66
CA GLN A 1 49.60 -38.41 30.60
C GLN A 1 50.21 -37.31 29.76
N ASP A 2 49.62 -36.11 29.76
CA ASP A 2 50.23 -34.92 29.16
C ASP A 2 49.74 -33.69 29.93
N THR A 3 50.62 -32.71 29.99
CA THR A 3 50.94 -31.91 31.16
C THR A 3 50.15 -30.61 31.28
N GLN A 4 49.84 -30.28 32.54
CA GLN A 4 49.45 -28.96 33.03
C GLN A 4 50.47 -27.88 32.61
N GLY A 5 49.96 -26.77 32.07
CA GLY A 5 50.74 -25.56 31.77
C GLY A 5 50.00 -24.33 32.29
N ALA A 6 50.59 -23.70 33.30
CA ALA A 6 50.07 -22.57 34.05
C ALA A 6 50.10 -21.24 33.29
N ALA A 7 49.16 -20.34 33.60
CA ALA A 7 49.40 -18.89 33.55
C ALA A 7 48.52 -18.16 34.58
N LYS A 8 49.15 -17.75 35.69
CA LYS A 8 48.62 -16.77 36.65
C LYS A 8 48.88 -15.38 36.07
N GLY A 9 47.86 -14.52 36.02
CA GLY A 9 48.00 -13.12 35.58
C GLY A 9 47.07 -12.21 36.38
N ASN A 10 47.60 -11.68 37.49
CA ASN A 10 47.00 -10.66 38.33
C ASN A 10 46.86 -9.34 37.55
N SER A 11 45.66 -8.77 37.48
CA SER A 11 45.47 -7.35 37.15
C SER A 11 44.37 -6.73 38.01
N LYS A 12 44.85 -6.32 39.18
CA LYS A 12 44.29 -5.34 40.11
C LYS A 12 43.98 -4.03 39.38
N TRP A 13 42.72 -3.77 39.09
CA TRP A 13 42.24 -2.44 38.72
C TRP A 13 41.51 -1.83 39.91
N LYS A 14 42.28 -1.22 40.82
CA LYS A 14 41.77 -0.18 41.71
C LYS A 14 41.94 1.15 40.96
N GLY A 15 40.86 1.64 40.38
CA GLY A 15 40.77 2.97 39.80
C GLY A 15 39.58 3.71 40.38
N THR A 16 39.80 4.35 41.53
CA THR A 16 38.89 5.35 42.10
C THR A 16 39.18 6.68 41.39
N ALA A 17 38.30 7.12 40.50
CA ALA A 17 38.18 8.49 40.03
C ALA A 17 36.69 8.84 40.15
N MET A 18 36.26 9.48 41.25
CA MET A 18 36.12 10.94 41.38
C MET A 18 35.58 11.64 40.12
N ALA A 19 34.43 12.30 40.32
CA ALA A 19 33.82 13.36 39.52
C ALA A 19 33.26 12.99 38.14
N SER A 20 31.93 12.80 38.08
CA SER A 20 31.08 13.42 37.05
C SER A 20 29.61 13.30 37.44
N TRP A 21 29.20 14.00 38.50
CA TRP A 21 27.82 14.48 38.60
C TRP A 21 27.69 15.55 37.51
N GLY A 22 26.75 15.38 36.57
CA GLY A 22 26.53 16.36 35.51
C GLY A 22 27.10 15.97 34.16
N ARG A 23 26.54 14.91 33.58
CA ARG A 23 26.07 14.99 32.20
C ARG A 23 24.94 14.00 32.10
N GLU A 24 23.73 14.52 32.28
CA GLU A 24 22.61 14.16 31.42
C GLU A 24 23.16 14.07 29.99
N ARG A 25 23.72 12.91 29.64
CA ARG A 25 23.81 12.50 28.26
C ARG A 25 22.36 12.41 27.88
N SER A 26 21.93 13.48 27.21
CA SER A 26 20.68 13.65 26.52
C SER A 26 20.19 12.28 26.09
N ARG A 27 19.39 11.66 26.96
CA ARG A 27 18.39 10.71 26.50
C ARG A 27 17.41 11.63 25.81
N SER A 28 17.78 12.01 24.59
CA SER A 28 16.91 12.72 23.69
C SER A 28 15.59 12.00 23.82
N PRO A 29 14.50 12.69 24.15
CA PRO A 29 13.22 12.06 24.12
C PRO A 29 13.12 11.53 22.69
N HIS A 30 13.27 10.22 22.51
CA HIS A 30 12.50 9.52 21.52
C HIS A 30 11.08 9.72 22.02
N ARG A 31 10.60 10.93 21.71
CA ARG A 31 9.24 11.32 21.64
C ARG A 31 8.69 10.17 20.83
N GLY A 32 8.02 9.26 21.53
CA GLY A 32 6.95 8.49 20.94
C GLY A 32 5.95 9.52 20.46
N ASP A 33 6.32 10.22 19.39
CA ASP A 33 5.47 11.00 18.53
C ASP A 33 4.73 9.92 17.75
N GLN A 34 3.89 9.21 18.50
CA GLN A 34 2.68 8.58 18.01
C GLN A 34 1.76 9.72 17.55
N ARG A 35 2.24 10.61 16.66
CA ARG A 35 1.39 11.53 15.92
C ARG A 35 0.45 10.63 15.16
N GLY A 36 -0.74 10.55 15.73
CA GLY A 36 -1.65 9.45 15.53
C GLY A 36 -2.01 9.28 14.07
N ALA A 37 -2.14 8.02 13.67
CA ALA A 37 -3.16 7.49 12.76
C ALA A 37 -3.68 8.46 11.67
N GLY A 38 -2.78 9.18 11.03
CA GLY A 38 -3.07 10.24 10.08
C GLY A 38 -2.16 10.05 8.89
N ALA A 39 -2.69 10.34 7.69
CA ALA A 39 -1.88 10.21 6.48
C ALA A 39 -0.60 11.06 6.58
N PRO A 40 0.49 10.62 5.92
CA PRO A 40 1.72 11.39 5.88
C PRO A 40 1.45 12.82 5.36
N PRO A 41 2.15 13.86 5.86
CA PRO A 41 1.95 15.24 5.40
C PRO A 41 2.04 15.39 3.87
N LEU A 42 2.88 14.59 3.23
CA LEU A 42 3.04 14.53 1.78
C LEU A 42 1.74 14.09 1.06
N ALA A 43 0.93 13.22 1.67
CA ALA A 43 -0.34 12.77 1.08
C ALA A 43 -1.33 13.92 0.93
N PHE A 44 -1.41 14.81 1.92
CA PHE A 44 -2.29 15.98 1.87
C PHE A 44 -1.85 16.97 0.79
N PHE A 45 -0.54 17.23 0.68
CA PHE A 45 0.02 18.06 -0.38
C PHE A 45 -0.34 17.52 -1.77
N LEU A 46 -0.18 16.21 -2.01
CA LEU A 46 -0.54 15.59 -3.28
C LEU A 46 -2.04 15.71 -3.60
N ALA A 47 -2.90 15.60 -2.59
CA ALA A 47 -4.35 15.73 -2.77
C ALA A 47 -4.75 17.19 -3.04
N GLU A 48 -4.15 18.15 -2.34
CA GLU A 48 -4.38 19.60 -2.54
C GLU A 48 -4.02 20.05 -3.96
N HIS A 49 -2.96 19.47 -4.52
CA HIS A 49 -2.54 19.73 -5.90
C HIS A 49 -3.26 18.87 -6.95
N GLY A 50 -4.22 18.03 -6.56
CA GLY A 50 -4.99 17.18 -7.47
C GLY A 50 -4.16 16.07 -8.14
N LEU A 51 -3.02 15.70 -7.55
CA LEU A 51 -2.16 14.61 -8.05
C LEU A 51 -2.65 13.22 -7.61
N ILE A 52 -3.41 13.18 -6.52
CA ILE A 52 -4.09 11.97 -6.03
C ILE A 52 -5.55 12.27 -5.73
N ASP A 53 -6.40 11.26 -5.91
CA ASP A 53 -7.82 11.32 -5.57
C ASP A 53 -8.06 11.13 -4.07
N GLU A 54 -9.22 11.60 -3.60
CA GLU A 54 -9.65 11.47 -2.21
C GLU A 54 -9.67 10.00 -1.74
N ARG A 55 -10.07 9.07 -2.62
CA ARG A 55 -10.06 7.63 -2.31
C ARG A 55 -8.64 7.12 -2.00
N SER A 56 -7.63 7.59 -2.73
CA SER A 56 -6.24 7.20 -2.52
C SER A 56 -5.68 7.83 -1.24
N LEU A 57 -6.09 9.05 -0.91
CA LEU A 57 -5.80 9.69 0.38
C LEU A 57 -6.39 8.89 1.55
N GLU A 58 -7.64 8.44 1.44
CA GLU A 58 -8.28 7.59 2.46
C GLU A 58 -7.55 6.24 2.62
N CYS A 59 -7.03 5.65 1.54
CA CYS A 59 -6.16 4.47 1.63
C CYS A 59 -4.88 4.76 2.44
N LEU A 60 -4.24 5.91 2.23
CA LEU A 60 -3.03 6.32 2.97
C LEU A 60 -3.30 6.58 4.45
N LYS A 61 -4.47 7.13 4.80
CA LYS A 61 -4.88 7.35 6.20
C LYS A 61 -5.09 6.03 6.96
N ARG A 62 -5.61 5.00 6.27
CA ARG A 62 -5.90 3.69 6.86
C ARG A 62 -4.68 2.77 6.93
N ALA A 63 -3.69 3.00 6.09
CA ALA A 63 -2.48 2.20 6.06
C ALA A 63 -1.57 2.48 7.28
N PRO A 64 -0.77 1.49 7.72
CA PRO A 64 0.28 1.74 8.70
C PRO A 64 1.22 2.86 8.22
N PRO A 65 1.64 3.80 9.10
CA PRO A 65 2.38 4.99 8.69
C PRO A 65 3.66 4.67 7.93
N GLY A 66 4.43 3.66 8.36
CA GLY A 66 5.64 3.24 7.64
C GLY A 66 5.37 2.70 6.23
N GLN A 67 4.25 2.00 6.02
CA GLN A 67 3.87 1.50 4.70
C GLN A 67 3.39 2.63 3.79
N ALA A 68 2.61 3.57 4.33
CA ALA A 68 2.16 4.75 3.60
C ALA A 68 3.35 5.60 3.13
N GLU A 69 4.34 5.81 4.01
CA GLU A 69 5.59 6.50 3.66
C GLU A 69 6.39 5.78 2.58
N GLU A 70 6.58 4.47 2.71
CA GLU A 70 7.31 3.67 1.71
C GLU A 70 6.65 3.78 0.32
N VAL A 71 5.32 3.68 0.26
CA VAL A 71 4.58 3.80 -1.00
C VAL A 71 4.77 5.19 -1.61
N LEU A 72 4.68 6.25 -0.80
CA LEU A 72 4.87 7.61 -1.29
C LEU A 72 6.32 7.87 -1.73
N LEU A 73 7.32 7.35 -1.03
CA LEU A 73 8.74 7.45 -1.43
C LEU A 73 9.04 6.66 -2.71
N SER A 74 8.26 5.61 -2.98
CA SER A 74 8.37 4.82 -4.22
C SER A 74 7.67 5.46 -5.44
N LEU A 75 7.00 6.60 -5.28
CA LEU A 75 6.47 7.38 -6.40
C LEU A 75 7.63 8.00 -7.19
N GLY A 76 8.03 7.32 -8.26
CA GLY A 76 8.96 7.86 -9.24
C GLY A 76 8.31 8.93 -10.13
N PRO A 77 9.13 9.78 -10.79
CA PRO A 77 8.63 10.79 -11.73
C PRO A 77 7.91 10.18 -12.95
N ASP A 78 8.13 8.90 -13.24
CA ASP A 78 7.54 8.18 -14.38
C ASP A 78 6.10 7.68 -14.12
N VAL A 79 5.58 7.85 -12.90
CA VAL A 79 4.24 7.38 -12.53
C VAL A 79 3.18 8.29 -13.14
N ARG A 80 2.60 7.86 -14.27
CA ARG A 80 1.51 8.58 -14.97
C ARG A 80 0.24 8.78 -14.13
N ASN A 81 -0.06 7.84 -13.24
CA ASN A 81 -1.26 7.88 -12.38
C ASN A 81 -0.89 7.51 -10.93
N PRO A 82 -0.60 8.51 -10.09
CA PRO A 82 -0.20 8.30 -8.70
C PRO A 82 -1.29 7.66 -7.84
N SER A 83 -2.56 8.04 -8.02
CA SER A 83 -3.68 7.51 -7.24
C SER A 83 -3.88 6.01 -7.44
N ALA A 84 -3.81 5.53 -8.68
CA ALA A 84 -3.87 4.10 -8.99
C ALA A 84 -2.68 3.32 -8.40
N PHE A 85 -1.48 3.92 -8.41
CA PHE A 85 -0.29 3.33 -7.82
C PHE A 85 -0.44 3.11 -6.32
N ILE A 86 -0.89 4.14 -5.60
CA ILE A 86 -1.10 4.10 -4.14
C ILE A 86 -2.13 3.05 -3.77
N THR A 87 -3.31 3.07 -4.40
CA THR A 87 -4.38 2.13 -4.09
C THR A 87 -3.95 0.69 -4.38
N ARG A 88 -3.20 0.44 -5.46
CA ARG A 88 -2.72 -0.91 -5.80
C ARG A 88 -1.67 -1.44 -4.82
N ARG A 89 -0.84 -0.56 -4.26
CA ARG A 89 0.18 -0.92 -3.26
C ARG A 89 -0.40 -1.14 -1.86
N LEU A 90 -1.43 -0.38 -1.49
CA LEU A 90 -2.07 -0.44 -0.16
C LEU A 90 -3.28 -1.37 -0.11
N SER A 91 -3.78 -1.84 -1.24
CA SER A 91 -4.85 -2.84 -1.26
C SER A 91 -4.34 -4.14 -0.62
N PRO A 92 -5.04 -4.70 0.37
CA PRO A 92 -4.69 -5.97 0.97
C PRO A 92 -4.78 -7.04 -0.13
N ARG A 93 -3.63 -7.46 -0.65
CA ARG A 93 -3.55 -8.63 -1.51
C ARG A 93 -3.85 -9.85 -0.62
N PRO A 94 -4.73 -10.77 -1.03
CA PRO A 94 -4.92 -12.06 -0.36
C PRO A 94 -3.72 -13.00 -0.63
N ASP A 95 -2.51 -12.49 -0.37
CA ASP A 95 -1.26 -13.25 -0.29
C ASP A 95 -0.61 -13.59 -1.65
N ALA A 96 0.71 -13.74 -1.64
CA ALA A 96 1.59 -14.00 -2.78
C ALA A 96 1.42 -15.39 -3.44
N ALA A 97 0.22 -15.98 -3.42
CA ALA A 97 -0.09 -17.27 -4.05
C ALA A 97 -1.13 -17.19 -5.18
N ALA A 98 -1.73 -16.02 -5.41
CA ALA A 98 -2.66 -15.82 -6.52
C ALA A 98 -2.28 -14.56 -7.27
N GLU A 99 -1.74 -14.75 -8.46
CA GLU A 99 -1.67 -13.71 -9.48
C GLU A 99 -2.97 -12.91 -9.50
N ALA A 100 -2.87 -11.59 -9.41
CA ALA A 100 -4.03 -10.72 -9.57
C ALA A 100 -4.68 -11.01 -10.94
N PRO A 101 -6.02 -11.10 -11.04
CA PRO A 101 -6.75 -11.36 -12.29
C PRO A 101 -6.76 -10.14 -13.25
N PHE A 102 -5.71 -9.32 -13.22
CA PHE A 102 -5.50 -8.23 -14.19
C PHE A 102 -4.50 -8.62 -15.29
N ASN A 103 -4.34 -9.92 -15.53
CA ASN A 103 -4.03 -10.43 -16.86
C ASN A 103 -5.34 -10.84 -17.55
N GLN A 104 -6.33 -9.94 -17.61
CA GLN A 104 -7.27 -10.01 -18.74
C GLN A 104 -6.41 -9.71 -19.95
N SER A 105 -5.90 -10.79 -20.56
CA SER A 105 -5.20 -10.73 -21.83
C SER A 105 -6.02 -9.81 -22.76
N PRO A 106 -5.39 -8.94 -23.55
CA PRO A 106 -6.11 -7.97 -24.40
C PRO A 106 -7.20 -8.62 -25.27
N GLN A 107 -7.08 -9.94 -25.54
CA GLN A 107 -8.12 -10.77 -26.13
C GLN A 107 -9.43 -10.84 -25.34
N GLN A 108 -9.40 -10.99 -24.01
CA GLN A 108 -10.60 -11.10 -23.19
C GLN A 108 -11.37 -9.78 -23.11
N GLN A 109 -10.66 -8.64 -23.09
CA GLN A 109 -11.30 -7.32 -23.21
C GLN A 109 -11.96 -7.12 -24.58
N HIS A 110 -11.35 -7.64 -25.64
CA HIS A 110 -11.94 -7.58 -26.98
C HIS A 110 -13.21 -8.44 -27.10
N GLN A 111 -13.21 -9.63 -26.48
CA GLN A 111 -14.37 -10.52 -26.47
C GLN A 111 -15.54 -9.92 -25.67
N SER A 112 -15.30 -9.30 -24.51
CA SER A 112 -16.37 -8.65 -23.75
C SER A 112 -16.95 -7.46 -24.50
N TYR A 113 -16.11 -6.67 -25.19
CA TYR A 113 -16.57 -5.60 -26.07
C TYR A 113 -17.42 -6.11 -27.24
N GLN A 114 -17.00 -7.20 -27.90
CA GLN A 114 -17.79 -7.81 -28.98
C GLN A 114 -19.13 -8.36 -28.48
N ALA A 115 -19.15 -9.05 -27.35
CA ALA A 115 -20.37 -9.58 -26.76
C ALA A 115 -21.36 -8.46 -26.42
N HIS A 116 -20.87 -7.34 -25.89
CA HIS A 116 -21.71 -6.18 -25.59
C HIS A 116 -22.31 -5.55 -26.85
N GLN A 117 -21.52 -5.43 -27.93
CA GLN A 117 -22.02 -4.91 -29.21
C GLN A 117 -23.09 -5.83 -29.81
N GLN A 118 -22.90 -7.15 -29.77
CA GLN A 118 -23.90 -8.11 -30.27
C GLN A 118 -25.21 -8.04 -29.46
N HIS A 119 -25.12 -7.93 -28.14
CA HIS A 119 -26.30 -7.81 -27.30
C HIS A 119 -27.09 -6.53 -27.60
N GLN A 120 -26.39 -5.41 -27.82
CA GLN A 120 -27.02 -4.14 -28.15
C GLN A 120 -27.73 -4.20 -29.51
N GLN A 121 -27.17 -4.90 -30.50
CA GLN A 121 -27.83 -5.15 -31.78
C GLN A 121 -29.08 -6.03 -31.61
N HIS A 122 -29.02 -7.07 -30.77
CA HIS A 122 -30.17 -7.94 -30.52
C HIS A 122 -31.34 -7.18 -29.88
N GLN A 123 -31.06 -6.26 -28.95
CA GLN A 123 -32.09 -5.39 -28.36
C GLN A 123 -32.76 -4.48 -29.40
N GLN A 124 -31.99 -3.95 -30.37
CA GLN A 124 -32.54 -3.14 -31.45
C GLN A 124 -33.40 -3.95 -32.43
N HIS A 125 -33.07 -5.22 -32.68
CA HIS A 125 -33.90 -6.11 -33.51
C HIS A 125 -35.18 -6.56 -32.78
N ALA A 126 -35.10 -6.87 -31.49
CA ALA A 126 -36.26 -7.25 -30.69
C ALA A 126 -37.32 -6.12 -30.64
N PHE A 127 -36.89 -4.86 -30.73
CA PHE A 127 -37.81 -3.72 -30.79
C PHE A 127 -38.51 -3.56 -32.15
N GLN A 128 -37.92 -4.07 -33.24
CA GLN A 128 -38.48 -3.98 -34.59
C GLN A 128 -39.32 -5.20 -34.98
N SER A 129 -39.14 -6.36 -34.34
CA SER A 129 -39.81 -7.62 -34.70
C SER A 129 -41.15 -7.88 -34.01
N GLY A 130 -41.74 -6.90 -33.31
CA GLY A 130 -43.17 -6.89 -33.02
C GLY A 130 -43.55 -6.75 -31.54
N GLY A 131 -44.18 -5.61 -31.21
CA GLY A 131 -45.46 -5.70 -30.52
C GLY A 131 -46.60 -5.69 -31.56
N PRO A 132 -47.87 -5.98 -31.23
CA PRO A 132 -48.46 -6.67 -30.08
C PRO A 132 -49.35 -7.88 -30.51
N GLY A 133 -49.70 -8.82 -29.62
CA GLY A 133 -50.91 -9.65 -29.83
C GLY A 133 -50.89 -11.13 -29.39
N ALA A 134 -51.30 -11.39 -28.16
CA ALA A 134 -52.04 -12.62 -27.79
C ALA A 134 -53.09 -12.17 -26.75
N ARG A 135 -54.19 -11.55 -27.19
CA ARG A 135 -55.47 -12.18 -27.58
C ARG A 135 -56.06 -13.02 -26.45
N MET A 136 -57.10 -12.44 -25.85
CA MET A 136 -58.19 -13.09 -25.10
C MET A 136 -58.47 -14.53 -25.54
N GLN A 137 -58.56 -15.45 -24.59
CA GLN A 137 -59.59 -16.49 -24.47
C GLN A 137 -59.75 -16.74 -22.96
N ALA A 138 -60.82 -16.28 -22.33
CA ALA A 138 -62.15 -16.92 -22.18
C ALA A 138 -62.26 -17.53 -20.77
#